data_AF-A0A932Q9S9-F1
#
_entry.id   AF-A0A932Q9S9-F1
#
_cell.length_a   1.000
_cell.length_b   1.000
_cell.length_c   1.000
_cell.angle_alpha   90.00
_cell.angle_beta   90.00
_cell.angle_gamma   90.00
#
_symmetry.space_group_name_H-M   'P 1'
#
loop_
_entity.id
_entity.type
_entity.pdbx_description
1 polymer ?
#
loop_
_entity_poly.entity_id
_entity_poly.type
_entity_poly.pdbx_seq_one_letter_code
_entity_poly.pdbx_strand_id
1 'polypeptide(L)'
;MNSGTFAEIAEIGGIKYKGSVQFYVSGKLAYATLFEPTRINGLLFRDVLTFDREGFLLRGNLAEPTERYGAHFKAQLVSLFRDGTIENGVIDRSTLPITEKRSCDFSSEWAVGHSLHAREAQFFDGGKIQSGILVSDCRIWSPDGRSYYDFDPGYWVELNESGRLLKQEKLGIQLPGLAD
;
A
#
# COMPACT_ATOMS: atom_id res chain seq x y z
N MET A 1 -27.10 13.12 -0.18
CA MET A 1 -26.33 11.96 -0.69
C MET A 1 -27.25 11.25 -1.64
N ASN A 2 -26.86 11.07 -2.89
CA ASN A 2 -27.71 10.45 -3.91
C ASN A 2 -27.19 9.02 -4.10
N SER A 3 -28.07 8.02 -4.06
CA SER A 3 -27.70 6.63 -4.30
C SER A 3 -28.56 6.05 -5.41
N GLY A 4 -28.01 5.08 -6.13
CA GLY A 4 -28.71 4.32 -7.15
C GLY A 4 -28.26 2.88 -7.13
N THR A 5 -29.18 1.98 -7.41
CA THR A 5 -28.87 0.57 -7.67
C THR A 5 -29.17 0.30 -9.12
N PHE A 6 -28.16 -0.12 -9.88
CA PHE A 6 -28.37 -0.52 -11.26
C PHE A 6 -28.93 -1.95 -11.30
N ALA A 7 -30.03 -2.12 -12.03
CA ALA A 7 -30.60 -3.43 -12.33
C ALA A 7 -29.72 -4.24 -13.29
N GLU A 8 -28.93 -3.54 -14.11
CA GLU A 8 -28.01 -4.09 -15.10
C GLU A 8 -26.61 -3.47 -14.93
N ILE A 9 -25.64 -3.89 -15.75
CA ILE A 9 -24.30 -3.32 -15.75
C ILE A 9 -24.39 -1.88 -16.27
N ALA A 10 -23.84 -0.92 -15.53
CA ALA A 10 -23.77 0.47 -15.95
C ALA A 10 -22.33 0.92 -16.09
N GLU A 11 -22.02 1.70 -17.12
CA GLU A 11 -20.69 2.30 -17.31
C GLU A 11 -20.73 3.79 -16.93
N ILE A 12 -19.88 4.20 -15.99
CA ILE A 12 -19.70 5.61 -15.63
C ILE A 12 -18.22 5.93 -15.71
N GLY A 13 -17.85 6.94 -16.50
CA GLY A 13 -16.44 7.35 -16.64
C GLY A 13 -15.51 6.23 -17.14
N GLY A 14 -16.01 5.31 -17.97
CA GLY A 14 -15.22 4.19 -18.50
C GLY A 14 -15.10 2.96 -17.57
N ILE A 15 -15.78 2.97 -16.42
CA ILE A 15 -15.77 1.86 -15.46
C ILE A 15 -17.15 1.21 -15.41
N LYS A 16 -17.18 -0.14 -15.45
CA LYS A 16 -18.40 -0.94 -15.34
C LYS A 16 -18.74 -1.29 -13.90
N TYR A 17 -19.92 -0.89 -13.48
CA TYR A 17 -20.44 -1.08 -12.13
C TYR A 17 -21.62 -2.06 -12.12
N LYS A 18 -21.80 -2.74 -11.00
CA LYS A 18 -22.96 -3.60 -10.73
C LYS A 18 -23.56 -3.23 -9.38
N GLY A 19 -24.88 -3.20 -9.32
CA GLY A 19 -25.56 -2.98 -8.06
C GLY A 19 -25.43 -1.53 -7.61
N SER A 20 -24.92 -1.31 -6.39
CA SER A 20 -25.04 -0.02 -5.70
C SER A 20 -23.91 0.95 -6.04
N VAL A 21 -24.29 2.16 -6.43
CA VAL A 21 -23.42 3.34 -6.47
C VAL A 21 -23.97 4.42 -5.55
N GLN A 22 -23.09 5.20 -4.95
CA GLN A 22 -23.45 6.38 -4.20
C GLN A 22 -22.63 7.57 -4.69
N PHE A 23 -23.26 8.74 -4.69
CA PHE A 23 -22.71 10.00 -5.12
C PHE A 23 -22.78 11.02 -4.00
N TYR A 24 -21.75 11.86 -3.95
CA TYR A 24 -21.78 13.10 -3.20
C TYR A 24 -22.81 14.07 -3.79
N VAL A 25 -23.16 15.11 -3.02
CA VAL A 25 -24.07 16.17 -3.48
C VAL A 25 -23.50 16.89 -4.71
N SER A 26 -22.18 16.91 -4.88
CA SER A 26 -21.49 17.41 -6.07
C SER A 26 -21.73 16.58 -7.33
N GLY A 27 -22.38 15.41 -7.22
CA GLY A 27 -22.53 14.45 -8.32
C GLY A 27 -21.31 13.56 -8.54
N LYS A 28 -20.22 13.75 -7.78
CA LYS A 28 -19.04 12.89 -7.84
C LYS A 28 -19.30 11.55 -7.15
N LEU A 29 -18.71 10.48 -7.67
CA LEU A 29 -18.84 9.14 -7.10
C LEU A 29 -18.23 9.12 -5.69
N ALA A 30 -18.93 8.48 -4.75
CA ALA A 30 -18.51 8.31 -3.35
C ALA A 30 -18.22 6.84 -3.04
N TYR A 31 -19.02 5.95 -3.63
CA TYR A 31 -18.97 4.52 -3.41
C TYR A 31 -19.42 3.81 -4.68
N ALA A 32 -18.78 2.70 -5.01
CA ALA A 32 -19.29 1.83 -6.06
C ALA A 32 -18.95 0.36 -5.83
N THR A 33 -19.87 -0.49 -6.25
CA THR A 33 -19.61 -1.93 -6.41
C THR A 33 -19.29 -2.24 -7.87
N LEU A 34 -18.16 -2.88 -8.11
CA LEU A 34 -17.69 -3.31 -9.42
C LEU A 34 -18.44 -4.57 -9.87
N PHE A 35 -18.75 -4.65 -11.17
CA PHE A 35 -19.31 -5.86 -11.77
C PHE A 35 -18.26 -6.98 -11.87
N GLU A 36 -17.07 -6.59 -12.30
CA GLU A 36 -15.93 -7.45 -12.57
C GLU A 36 -14.64 -6.72 -12.15
N PRO A 37 -13.53 -7.47 -11.95
CA PRO A 37 -12.25 -6.84 -11.66
C PRO A 37 -11.89 -5.77 -12.69
N THR A 38 -11.59 -4.56 -12.22
CA THR A 38 -11.37 -3.39 -13.08
C THR A 38 -10.02 -2.77 -12.80
N ARG A 39 -9.28 -2.43 -13.87
CA ARG A 39 -8.01 -1.70 -13.75
C ARG A 39 -8.27 -0.20 -13.57
N ILE A 40 -7.76 0.36 -12.48
CA ILE A 40 -7.78 1.80 -12.19
C ILE A 40 -6.35 2.20 -11.80
N ASN A 41 -5.77 3.17 -12.50
CA ASN A 41 -4.39 3.63 -12.31
C ASN A 41 -3.36 2.48 -12.28
N GLY A 42 -3.57 1.47 -13.14
CA GLY A 42 -2.67 0.32 -13.25
C GLY A 42 -2.76 -0.71 -12.11
N LEU A 43 -3.72 -0.55 -11.18
CA LEU A 43 -4.05 -1.53 -10.14
C LEU A 43 -5.36 -2.23 -10.49
N LEU A 44 -5.44 -3.54 -10.28
CA LEU A 44 -6.66 -4.32 -10.55
C LEU A 44 -7.48 -4.43 -9.26
N PHE A 45 -8.66 -3.82 -9.23
CA PHE A 45 -9.56 -3.84 -8.07
C PHE A 45 -10.76 -4.74 -8.28
N ARG A 46 -11.33 -5.25 -7.20
CA ARG A 46 -12.59 -6.00 -7.15
C ARG A 46 -13.53 -5.46 -6.09
N ASP A 47 -14.79 -5.89 -6.18
CA ASP A 47 -15.85 -5.65 -5.21
C ASP A 47 -16.15 -4.16 -5.01
N VAL A 48 -15.59 -3.53 -3.98
CA VAL A 48 -16.02 -2.21 -3.50
C VAL A 48 -14.90 -1.20 -3.63
N LEU A 49 -15.27 -0.03 -4.16
CA LEU A 49 -14.43 1.15 -4.24
C LEU A 49 -15.05 2.29 -3.43
N THR A 50 -14.19 3.07 -2.76
CA THR A 50 -14.59 4.32 -2.10
C THR A 50 -13.77 5.48 -2.63
N PHE A 51 -14.41 6.63 -2.81
CA PHE A 51 -13.81 7.81 -3.42
C PHE A 51 -13.88 8.99 -2.45
N ASP A 52 -13.00 9.99 -2.61
CA ASP A 52 -13.08 11.24 -1.87
C ASP A 52 -14.12 12.19 -2.49
N ARG A 53 -14.40 13.31 -1.81
CA ARG A 53 -15.36 14.32 -2.27
C ARG A 53 -15.01 14.93 -3.63
N GLU A 54 -13.75 14.81 -4.05
CA GLU A 54 -13.25 15.29 -5.33
C GLU A 54 -13.26 14.21 -6.42
N GLY A 55 -13.68 12.98 -6.09
CA GLY A 55 -13.83 11.86 -7.02
C GLY A 55 -12.56 11.01 -7.18
N PHE A 56 -11.53 11.23 -6.36
CA PHE A 56 -10.32 10.40 -6.38
C PHE A 56 -10.57 9.09 -5.64
N LEU A 57 -10.06 7.98 -6.19
CA LEU A 57 -10.17 6.68 -5.54
C LEU A 57 -9.34 6.69 -4.24
N LEU A 58 -10.01 6.46 -3.11
CA LEU A 58 -9.37 6.42 -1.78
C LEU A 58 -9.04 5.00 -1.34
N ARG A 59 -9.93 4.04 -1.59
CA ARG A 59 -9.78 2.66 -1.12
C ARG A 59 -10.43 1.68 -2.07
N GLY A 60 -9.87 0.49 -2.14
CA GLY A 60 -10.43 -0.63 -2.88
C GLY A 60 -9.76 -1.95 -2.50
N ASN A 61 -10.45 -3.06 -2.75
CA ASN A 61 -9.84 -4.39 -2.61
C ASN A 61 -9.08 -4.74 -3.89
N LEU A 62 -7.80 -5.07 -3.77
CA LEU A 62 -7.04 -5.64 -4.89
C LEU A 62 -7.64 -7.00 -5.29
N ALA A 63 -7.80 -7.22 -6.59
CA ALA A 63 -8.32 -8.46 -7.13
C ALA A 63 -7.31 -9.60 -7.09
N GLU A 64 -6.02 -9.26 -7.16
CA GLU A 64 -4.89 -10.19 -7.18
C GLU A 64 -3.70 -9.60 -6.41
N PRO A 65 -2.76 -10.43 -5.93
CA PRO A 65 -1.52 -9.94 -5.36
C PRO A 65 -0.82 -9.04 -6.37
N THR A 66 -0.34 -7.88 -5.91
CA THR A 66 0.21 -6.85 -6.80
C THR A 66 1.56 -6.38 -6.28
N GLU A 67 2.57 -6.36 -7.15
CA GLU A 67 3.86 -5.75 -6.83
C GLU A 67 3.85 -4.26 -7.20
N ARG A 68 4.15 -3.40 -6.23
CA ARG A 68 4.39 -1.97 -6.44
C ARG A 68 5.50 -1.50 -5.54
N TYR A 69 6.39 -0.68 -6.08
CA TYR A 69 7.50 -0.09 -5.33
C TYR A 69 8.42 -1.13 -4.65
N GLY A 70 8.53 -2.33 -5.21
CA GLY A 70 9.30 -3.44 -4.61
C GLY A 70 8.61 -4.11 -3.41
N ALA A 71 7.36 -3.76 -3.11
CA ALA A 71 6.51 -4.43 -2.13
C ALA A 71 5.45 -5.28 -2.83
N HIS A 72 5.26 -6.52 -2.37
CA HIS A 72 4.19 -7.41 -2.82
C HIS A 72 2.98 -7.25 -1.91
N PHE A 73 1.91 -6.64 -2.40
CA PHE A 73 0.65 -6.49 -1.67
C PHE A 73 -0.23 -7.71 -1.88
N LYS A 74 -0.92 -8.15 -0.82
CA LYS A 74 -1.95 -9.18 -0.91
C LYS A 74 -3.18 -8.67 -1.66
N ALA A 75 -3.98 -9.59 -2.20
CA ALA A 75 -5.29 -9.33 -2.80
C ALA A 75 -6.35 -8.91 -1.75
N GLN A 76 -6.14 -7.76 -1.12
CA GLN A 76 -6.92 -7.24 0.01
C GLN A 76 -7.14 -5.73 -0.11
N LEU A 77 -7.80 -5.15 0.89
CA LEU A 77 -8.05 -3.72 0.98
C LEU A 77 -6.74 -2.94 0.99
N VAL A 78 -6.66 -1.94 0.13
CA VAL A 78 -5.62 -0.90 0.14
C VAL A 78 -6.27 0.48 0.23
N SER A 79 -5.55 1.43 0.83
CA SER A 79 -5.82 2.87 0.71
C SER A 79 -4.83 3.48 -0.26
N LEU A 80 -5.26 4.53 -0.96
CA LEU A 80 -4.49 5.18 -2.02
C LEU A 80 -4.37 6.69 -1.74
N PHE A 81 -3.25 7.24 -2.20
CA PHE A 81 -3.10 8.66 -2.42
C PHE A 81 -3.91 9.12 -3.64
N ARG A 82 -4.06 10.45 -3.77
CA ARG A 82 -4.80 11.05 -4.89
C ARG A 82 -4.18 10.78 -6.26
N ASP A 83 -2.86 10.57 -6.31
CA ASP A 83 -2.15 10.18 -7.53
C ASP A 83 -2.36 8.69 -7.90
N GLY A 84 -3.09 7.94 -7.06
CA GLY A 84 -3.38 6.52 -7.25
C GLY A 84 -2.30 5.58 -6.70
N THR A 85 -1.26 6.11 -6.06
CA THR A 85 -0.24 5.29 -5.41
C THR A 85 -0.75 4.71 -4.09
N ILE A 86 -0.23 3.55 -3.69
CA ILE A 86 -0.70 2.86 -2.47
C ILE A 86 -0.17 3.61 -1.25
N GLU A 87 -1.09 4.10 -0.41
CA GLU A 87 -0.80 4.75 0.87
C GLU A 87 -0.67 3.69 1.98
N ASN A 88 -1.56 2.69 1.98
CA ASN A 88 -1.63 1.64 3.00
C ASN A 88 -2.08 0.32 2.39
N GLY A 89 -1.51 -0.80 2.85
CA GLY A 89 -1.92 -2.13 2.41
C GLY A 89 -1.25 -3.26 3.20
N VAL A 90 -1.74 -4.49 3.01
CA VAL A 90 -1.15 -5.69 3.63
C VAL A 90 -0.15 -6.31 2.69
N ILE A 91 1.10 -6.46 3.15
CA ILE A 91 2.17 -7.07 2.36
C ILE A 91 2.15 -8.60 2.50
N ASP A 92 2.37 -9.31 1.39
CA ASP A 92 2.57 -10.74 1.36
C ASP A 92 4.02 -11.08 1.72
N ARG A 93 4.18 -11.85 2.81
CA ARG A 93 5.50 -12.29 3.28
C ARG A 93 6.04 -13.48 2.51
N SER A 94 5.15 -14.25 1.87
CA SER A 94 5.53 -15.50 1.20
C SER A 94 6.24 -15.28 -0.14
N THR A 95 6.06 -14.10 -0.72
CA THR A 95 6.65 -13.71 -2.01
C THR A 95 7.91 -12.88 -1.85
N LEU A 96 8.30 -12.52 -0.63
CA LEU A 96 9.57 -11.87 -0.39
C LEU A 96 10.65 -12.96 -0.54
N PRO A 97 11.61 -12.82 -1.47
CA PRO A 97 12.65 -13.82 -1.64
C PRO A 97 13.39 -14.01 -0.31
N ILE A 98 13.28 -15.21 0.29
CA ILE A 98 13.99 -15.59 1.53
C ILE A 98 15.49 -15.84 1.25
N THR A 99 16.05 -15.25 0.20
CA THR A 99 17.42 -15.54 -0.24
C THR A 99 18.25 -14.28 -0.32
N GLU A 100 19.25 -14.28 0.58
CA GLU A 100 20.33 -13.32 0.80
C GLU A 100 19.96 -12.04 1.56
N LYS A 101 20.70 -11.80 2.65
CA LYS A 101 20.94 -10.47 3.25
C LYS A 101 21.20 -9.46 2.13
N ARG A 102 20.17 -8.78 1.65
CA ARG A 102 20.28 -7.68 0.70
C ARG A 102 19.74 -6.45 1.39
N SER A 103 20.60 -5.43 1.49
CA SER A 103 20.33 -4.19 2.19
C SER A 103 19.07 -3.52 1.66
N CYS A 104 18.26 -2.96 2.56
CA CYS A 104 17.15 -2.10 2.16
C CYS A 104 17.73 -0.69 1.95
N ASP A 105 18.22 -0.43 0.75
CA ASP A 105 18.83 0.86 0.42
C ASP A 105 17.75 1.94 0.27
N PHE A 106 17.51 2.67 1.37
CA PHE A 106 16.70 3.89 1.39
C PHE A 106 17.57 5.11 1.07
N SER A 107 18.07 5.20 -0.17
CA SER A 107 18.76 6.41 -0.62
C SER A 107 17.75 7.45 -1.14
N SER A 108 18.08 8.73 -0.99
CA SER A 108 17.18 9.87 -1.25
C SER A 108 16.63 9.97 -2.68
N GLU A 109 17.21 9.25 -3.65
CA GLU A 109 16.80 9.20 -5.05
C GLU A 109 16.08 7.90 -5.46
N TRP A 110 16.05 6.87 -4.61
CA TRP A 110 15.56 5.53 -4.97
C TRP A 110 14.85 4.86 -3.79
N ALA A 111 13.55 4.61 -3.93
CA ALA A 111 12.79 3.68 -3.07
C ALA A 111 11.78 2.87 -3.91
N VAL A 112 12.21 2.45 -5.10
CA VAL A 112 11.50 1.50 -5.96
C VAL A 112 12.48 0.38 -6.26
N GLY A 113 12.48 -0.69 -5.47
CA GLY A 113 13.19 -1.91 -5.90
C GLY A 113 13.88 -2.80 -4.87
N HIS A 114 13.84 -2.52 -3.57
CA HIS A 114 14.40 -3.45 -2.58
C HIS A 114 13.39 -3.82 -1.49
N SER A 115 13.20 -5.13 -1.34
CA SER A 115 12.16 -5.81 -0.59
C SER A 115 12.03 -5.30 0.84
N LEU A 116 11.02 -4.48 1.12
CA LEU A 116 10.64 -4.20 2.50
C LEU A 116 9.94 -5.44 3.07
N HIS A 117 10.61 -6.11 4.01
CA HIS A 117 9.96 -7.06 4.87
C HIS A 117 9.19 -6.29 5.94
N ALA A 118 8.00 -5.79 5.61
CA ALA A 118 7.09 -5.23 6.59
C ALA A 118 5.74 -5.95 6.66
N ARG A 119 5.13 -5.98 7.85
CA ARG A 119 3.75 -6.49 8.02
C ARG A 119 2.72 -5.46 7.59
N GLU A 120 3.00 -4.22 7.98
CA GLU A 120 2.18 -3.03 7.79
C GLU A 120 3.15 -1.93 7.41
N ALA A 121 2.84 -1.20 6.35
CA ALA A 121 3.64 -0.09 5.88
C ALA A 121 2.73 1.09 5.55
N GLN A 122 3.15 2.27 6.00
CA GLN A 122 2.65 3.55 5.56
C GLN A 122 3.67 4.15 4.61
N PHE A 123 3.20 4.83 3.60
CA PHE A 123 4.05 5.50 2.61
C PHE A 123 3.79 7.02 2.67
N PHE A 124 4.76 7.82 2.23
CA PHE A 124 4.59 9.21 1.85
C PHE A 124 3.98 9.32 0.45
N ASP A 125 3.51 10.52 0.12
CA ASP A 125 3.16 10.87 -1.25
C ASP A 125 4.37 10.62 -2.18
N GLY A 126 4.13 9.97 -3.33
CA GLY A 126 5.19 9.48 -4.21
C GLY A 126 5.79 8.11 -3.84
N GLY A 127 5.22 7.40 -2.86
CA GLY A 127 5.48 5.97 -2.63
C GLY A 127 6.73 5.63 -1.80
N LYS A 128 7.38 6.62 -1.17
CA LYS A 128 8.47 6.38 -0.21
C LYS A 128 7.90 5.83 1.10
N ILE A 129 8.59 4.93 1.79
CA ILE A 129 8.08 4.39 3.07
C ILE A 129 8.19 5.47 4.17
N GLN A 130 7.10 5.67 4.89
CA GLN A 130 7.00 6.54 6.05
C GLN A 130 7.20 5.75 7.34
N SER A 131 6.51 4.62 7.51
CA SER A 131 6.64 3.82 8.72
C SER A 131 6.22 2.37 8.49
N GLY A 132 6.62 1.48 9.39
CA GLY A 132 6.18 0.09 9.34
C GLY A 132 6.84 -0.82 10.37
N ILE A 133 6.30 -2.04 10.48
CA ILE A 133 6.87 -3.10 11.32
C ILE A 133 7.83 -3.92 10.48
N LEU A 134 9.13 -3.89 10.80
CA LEU A 134 10.15 -4.75 10.20
C LEU A 134 9.93 -6.21 10.59
N VAL A 135 9.97 -7.12 9.63
CA VAL A 135 9.74 -8.57 9.85
C VAL A 135 10.93 -9.45 9.48
N SER A 136 12.04 -8.85 9.06
CA SER A 136 13.35 -9.49 8.90
C SER A 136 14.43 -8.51 9.36
N ASP A 137 15.68 -9.00 9.43
CA ASP A 137 16.85 -8.14 9.49
C ASP A 137 16.76 -7.11 8.36
N CYS A 138 16.88 -5.84 8.71
CA CYS A 138 16.76 -4.75 7.77
C CYS A 138 17.88 -3.75 8.01
N ARG A 139 18.50 -3.30 6.93
CA ARG A 139 19.44 -2.20 6.94
C ARG A 139 18.77 -1.01 6.31
N ILE A 140 18.62 0.10 7.02
CA ILE A 140 18.08 1.36 6.49
C ILE A 140 19.22 2.35 6.31
N TRP A 141 19.51 2.77 5.08
CA TRP A 141 20.53 3.78 4.83
C TRP A 141 20.04 5.19 5.12
N SER A 142 20.95 6.06 5.57
CA SER A 142 20.69 7.48 5.65
C SER A 142 20.54 8.10 4.25
N PRO A 143 19.82 9.21 4.12
CA PRO A 143 19.57 9.85 2.83
C PRO A 143 20.82 10.24 2.04
N ASP A 144 21.93 10.47 2.75
CA ASP A 144 23.25 10.81 2.19
C ASP A 144 24.09 9.58 1.78
N GLY A 145 23.58 8.37 2.01
CA GLY A 145 24.25 7.11 1.70
C GLY A 145 25.51 6.82 2.54
N ARG A 146 25.76 7.61 3.61
CA ARG A 146 27.01 7.50 4.40
C ARG A 146 26.89 6.66 5.65
N SER A 147 25.67 6.48 6.16
CA SER A 147 25.41 5.69 7.36
C SER A 147 24.21 4.79 7.14
N TYR A 148 24.08 3.77 7.99
CA TYR A 148 22.92 2.91 7.98
C TYR A 148 22.56 2.50 9.40
N TYR A 149 21.31 2.08 9.56
CA TYR A 149 20.76 1.50 10.78
C TYR A 149 20.47 0.04 10.52
N ASP A 150 21.06 -0.86 11.29
CA ASP A 150 20.71 -2.29 11.27
C ASP A 150 19.63 -2.53 12.33
N PHE A 151 18.56 -3.21 11.92
CA PHE A 151 17.43 -3.56 12.77
C PHE A 151 17.20 -5.06 12.75
N ASP A 152 16.98 -5.62 13.93
CA ASP A 152 16.42 -6.96 14.08
C ASP A 152 14.92 -6.95 13.67
N PRO A 153 14.32 -8.12 13.39
CA PRO A 153 12.88 -8.24 13.20
C PRO A 153 12.10 -7.74 14.44
N GLY A 154 10.89 -7.22 14.22
CA GLY A 154 9.97 -6.81 15.27
C GLY A 154 10.08 -5.34 15.67
N TYR A 155 10.91 -4.55 15.00
CA TYR A 155 10.95 -3.11 15.21
C TYR A 155 9.85 -2.39 14.41
N TRP A 156 9.15 -1.47 15.06
CA TRP A 156 8.48 -0.37 14.37
C TRP A 156 9.51 0.71 14.06
N VAL A 157 9.52 1.18 12.82
CA VAL A 157 10.35 2.31 12.39
C VAL A 157 9.49 3.40 11.79
N GLU A 158 9.91 4.65 11.99
CA GLU A 158 9.32 5.84 11.38
C GLU A 158 10.45 6.66 10.75
N LEU A 159 10.27 7.01 9.48
CA LEU A 159 11.19 7.79 8.64
C LEU A 159 10.52 9.14 8.34
N ASN A 160 11.31 10.18 8.05
CA ASN A 160 10.80 11.41 7.44
C ASN A 160 10.84 11.31 5.89
N GLU A 161 10.32 12.31 5.18
CA GLU A 161 10.28 12.33 3.70
C GLU A 161 11.66 12.21 3.03
N SER A 162 12.73 12.60 3.72
CA SER A 162 14.10 12.44 3.21
C SER A 162 14.61 10.99 3.31
N GLY A 163 13.96 10.14 4.12
CA GLY A 163 14.40 8.78 4.46
C GLY A 163 15.17 8.70 5.78
N ARG A 164 15.21 9.76 6.59
CA ARG A 164 15.92 9.77 7.88
C ARG A 164 15.05 9.16 8.97
N LEU A 165 15.62 8.24 9.76
CA LEU A 165 14.98 7.67 10.94
C LEU A 165 14.61 8.74 11.98
N LEU A 166 13.31 8.81 12.29
CA LEU A 166 12.73 9.66 13.32
C LEU A 166 12.49 8.89 14.61
N LYS A 167 11.94 7.67 14.50
CA LYS A 167 11.56 6.84 15.65
C LYS A 167 11.88 5.38 15.37
N GLN A 168 12.29 4.67 16.42
CA GLN A 168 12.38 3.21 16.45
C GLN A 168 11.80 2.68 17.76
N GLU A 169 11.07 1.57 17.70
CA GLU A 169 10.47 0.94 18.87
C GLU A 169 10.45 -0.58 18.70
N LYS A 170 11.12 -1.32 19.60
CA LYS A 170 11.09 -2.78 19.59
C LYS A 170 9.73 -3.24 20.07
N LEU A 171 8.92 -3.78 19.17
CA LEU A 171 7.64 -4.37 19.52
C LEU A 171 7.95 -5.74 20.12
N GLY A 172 7.51 -6.02 21.35
CA GLY A 172 7.68 -7.32 22.01
C GLY A 172 6.86 -8.45 21.38
N ILE A 173 6.75 -8.46 20.06
CA ILE A 173 5.93 -9.37 19.27
C ILE A 173 6.80 -10.59 18.94
N GLN A 174 6.33 -11.78 19.34
CA GLN A 174 6.84 -13.02 18.78
C GLN A 174 6.39 -13.11 17.31
N LEU A 175 7.33 -12.97 16.39
CA LEU A 175 7.06 -13.14 14.97
C LEU A 175 7.02 -14.65 14.66
N PRO A 176 5.89 -15.20 14.19
CA PRO A 176 5.80 -16.63 13.88
C PRO A 176 6.75 -16.98 12.74
N GLY A 177 7.57 -18.02 12.93
CA GLY A 177 8.55 -18.51 11.96
C GLY A 177 10.01 -18.14 12.22
N LEU A 178 10.30 -17.39 13.29
CA LEU A 178 11.65 -17.14 13.82
C LEU A 178 11.81 -17.95 15.12
N ALA A 179 12.04 -19.26 15.00
CA ALA A 179 12.58 -20.06 16.09
C ALA A 179 14.08 -20.23 15.82
N ASP A 180 14.89 -20.10 16.88
CA ASP A 180 16.37 -20.14 16.85
C ASP A 180 16.95 -21.34 16.08
#